data_AF-A0A821Y6R4-F1
#
_entry.id   AF-A0A821Y6R4-F1
#
_cell.length_a   1.000
_cell.length_b   1.000
_cell.length_c   1.000
_cell.angle_alpha   90.00
_cell.angle_beta   90.00
_cell.angle_gamma   90.00
#
_symmetry.space_group_name_H-M   'P 1'
#
loop_
_entity.id
_entity.type
_entity.pdbx_description
1 polymer ?
#
loop_
_entity_poly.entity_id
_entity_poly.type
_entity_poly.pdbx_seq_one_letter_code
_entity_poly.pdbx_strand_id
1 'polypeptide(L)'
;MSNQQNQPRGAKEYVVLIPLQKTAILNIVLIERRRVSDITDKNILHIGSGRNVDFIIYKNSLPVQSDNEPSQFSSQFKVFMMDKRTQELNQENRILRFWFYSLEQNQCLYDANELLRALFKSDEFPRDYFSFIKRLMELLRMFTRIRKIELEIQTLDKNALDVDHPIKQYVSRLMLYDNDYLSE
;
A
#
# COMPACT_ATOMS: atom_id res chain seq x y z
N MET A 1 -8.01 -38.22 -7.09
CA MET A 1 -8.41 -37.67 -5.79
C MET A 1 -7.55 -36.46 -5.52
N SER A 2 -8.15 -35.27 -5.61
CA SER A 2 -7.44 -34.00 -5.59
C SER A 2 -7.34 -33.49 -4.16
N ASN A 3 -6.12 -33.32 -3.65
CA ASN A 3 -5.87 -32.76 -2.32
C ASN A 3 -6.31 -31.29 -2.29
N GLN A 4 -7.50 -31.04 -1.75
CA GLN A 4 -7.94 -29.72 -1.34
C GLN A 4 -7.13 -29.25 -0.13
N GLN A 5 -6.33 -28.22 -0.37
CA GLN A 5 -5.99 -27.10 0.52
C GLN A 5 -6.32 -27.29 2.02
N ASN A 6 -5.29 -27.61 2.81
CA ASN A 6 -5.24 -27.21 4.21
C ASN A 6 -4.73 -25.77 4.29
N GLN A 7 -5.63 -24.79 4.14
CA GLN A 7 -5.41 -23.47 4.74
C GLN A 7 -5.71 -23.60 6.24
N PRO A 8 -4.78 -23.31 7.16
CA PRO A 8 -5.14 -23.21 8.56
C PRO A 8 -5.97 -21.93 8.76
N ARG A 9 -7.30 -22.09 8.75
CA ARG A 9 -8.23 -21.09 9.29
C ARG A 9 -7.88 -20.90 10.77
N GLY A 10 -7.30 -19.75 11.15
CA GLY A 10 -7.17 -19.35 12.55
C GLY A 10 -5.77 -19.01 13.08
N ALA A 11 -4.70 -19.00 12.25
CA ALA A 11 -3.41 -18.49 12.72
C ALA A 11 -3.47 -16.96 12.89
N LYS A 12 -3.14 -16.45 14.08
CA LYS A 12 -3.03 -15.02 14.32
C LYS A 12 -1.91 -14.44 13.44
N GLU A 13 -2.20 -13.33 12.76
CA GLU A 13 -1.26 -12.62 11.88
C GLU A 13 -1.02 -11.19 12.39
N TYR A 14 0.15 -10.67 12.07
CA TYR A 14 0.49 -9.26 12.15
C TYR A 14 0.48 -8.63 10.76
N VAL A 15 0.16 -7.34 10.71
CA VAL A 15 0.48 -6.49 9.55
C VAL A 15 1.83 -5.85 9.81
N VAL A 16 2.80 -6.15 8.95
CA VAL A 16 4.19 -5.77 9.10
C VAL A 16 4.57 -4.73 8.05
N LEU A 17 5.08 -3.59 8.50
CA LEU A 17 5.70 -2.56 7.66
C LEU A 17 7.21 -2.79 7.60
N ILE A 18 7.74 -2.91 6.39
CA ILE A 18 9.15 -3.21 6.11
C ILE A 18 9.68 -2.12 5.17
N PRO A 19 10.60 -1.25 5.63
CA PRO A 19 11.31 -0.35 4.75
C PRO A 19 12.20 -1.15 3.79
N LEU A 20 12.02 -0.96 2.47
CA LEU A 20 12.83 -1.64 1.45
C LEU A 20 13.96 -0.76 0.95
N GLN A 21 13.66 0.50 0.63
CA GLN A 21 14.62 1.46 0.11
C GLN A 21 14.23 2.87 0.52
N LYS A 22 15.23 3.70 0.84
CA LYS A 22 15.02 5.13 1.09
C LYS A 22 16.20 5.94 0.57
N THR A 23 15.92 6.83 -0.37
CA THR A 23 16.84 7.84 -0.90
C THR A 23 16.21 9.23 -0.75
N ALA A 24 16.84 10.28 -1.29
CA ALA A 24 16.28 11.63 -1.29
C ALA A 24 15.00 11.75 -2.15
N ILE A 25 14.88 10.95 -3.21
CA ILE A 25 13.79 11.06 -4.21
C ILE A 25 12.91 9.82 -4.28
N LEU A 26 13.32 8.71 -3.66
CA LEU A 26 12.63 7.43 -3.77
C LEU A 26 12.52 6.77 -2.40
N ASN A 27 11.32 6.32 -2.07
CA ASN A 27 11.04 5.59 -0.85
C ASN A 27 10.13 4.41 -1.16
N ILE A 28 10.59 3.20 -0.85
CA ILE A 28 9.87 1.95 -1.10
C ILE A 28 9.65 1.26 0.24
N VAL A 29 8.39 0.95 0.53
CA VAL A 29 8.01 0.17 1.71
C VAL A 29 7.12 -1.00 1.29
N LEU A 30 7.29 -2.12 1.98
CA LEU A 30 6.42 -3.28 1.87
C LEU A 30 5.53 -3.37 3.11
N ILE A 31 4.24 -3.60 2.91
CA ILE A 31 3.27 -3.86 3.95
C ILE A 31 2.71 -5.25 3.70
N GLU A 32 2.96 -6.20 4.60
CA GLU A 32 2.56 -7.59 4.39
C GLU A 32 1.99 -8.24 5.63
N ARG A 33 1.23 -9.31 5.40
CA ARG A 33 0.76 -10.20 6.46
C ARG A 33 1.84 -11.21 6.81
N ARG A 34 2.13 -11.35 8.10
CA ARG A 34 2.99 -12.42 8.61
C ARG A 34 2.32 -13.17 9.74
N ARG A 35 2.48 -14.49 9.74
CA ARG A 35 2.04 -15.32 10.86
C ARG A 35 2.90 -14.99 12.08
N VAL A 36 2.30 -15.09 13.27
CA VAL A 36 3.03 -14.90 14.53
C VAL A 36 4.27 -15.79 14.62
N SER A 37 4.21 -17.02 14.09
CA SER A 37 5.35 -17.96 14.05
C SER A 37 6.55 -17.47 13.25
N ASP A 38 6.33 -16.56 12.30
CA ASP A 38 7.32 -16.09 11.34
C ASP A 38 7.94 -14.76 11.77
N ILE A 39 7.49 -14.22 12.91
CA ILE A 39 8.02 -13.00 13.52
C ILE A 39 9.25 -13.34 14.34
N THR A 40 10.33 -12.59 14.13
CA THR A 40 11.57 -12.70 14.89
C THR A 40 11.93 -11.35 15.51
N ASP A 41 12.21 -11.33 16.81
CA ASP A 41 12.42 -10.09 17.59
C ASP A 41 13.59 -9.24 17.09
N LYS A 42 14.57 -9.87 16.42
CA LYS A 42 15.81 -9.21 15.98
C LYS A 42 15.58 -8.00 15.08
N ASN A 43 14.47 -7.98 14.33
CA ASN A 43 14.21 -6.95 13.31
C ASN A 43 13.08 -5.99 13.68
N ILE A 44 12.40 -6.23 14.79
CA ILE A 44 11.32 -5.39 15.26
C ILE A 44 11.91 -4.05 15.73
N LEU A 45 11.49 -2.96 15.09
CA LEU A 45 11.72 -1.60 15.56
C LEU A 45 10.64 -1.20 16.56
N HIS A 46 9.38 -1.53 16.24
CA HIS A 46 8.23 -1.12 17.01
C HIS A 46 7.09 -2.14 16.88
N ILE A 47 6.42 -2.40 18.00
CA ILE A 47 5.13 -3.09 18.04
C ILE A 47 4.11 -2.04 18.44
N GLY A 48 3.04 -1.92 17.67
CA GLY A 48 1.98 -0.97 17.97
C GLY A 48 1.30 -1.27 19.31
N SER A 49 0.60 -0.27 19.83
CA SER A 49 -0.11 -0.36 21.12
C SER A 49 -1.60 -0.01 20.95
N GLY A 50 -2.40 -0.33 21.96
CA GLY A 50 -3.84 -0.06 21.96
C GLY A 50 -4.56 -0.75 20.79
N ARG A 51 -5.14 0.03 19.87
CA ARG A 51 -5.85 -0.47 18.68
C ARG A 51 -4.94 -0.95 17.54
N ASN A 52 -3.61 -0.82 17.72
CA ASN A 52 -2.60 -1.15 16.71
C ASN A 52 -1.67 -2.28 17.18
N VAL A 53 -2.06 -3.09 18.17
CA VAL A 53 -1.24 -4.19 18.73
C VAL A 53 -0.90 -5.29 17.73
N ASP A 54 -1.59 -5.29 16.59
CA ASP A 54 -1.42 -6.16 15.43
C ASP A 54 -0.49 -5.56 14.35
N PHE A 55 0.07 -4.38 14.58
CA PHE A 55 1.02 -3.73 13.67
C PHE A 55 2.45 -3.86 14.17
N ILE A 56 3.34 -4.26 13.27
CA ILE A 56 4.78 -4.34 13.52
C ILE A 56 5.51 -3.46 12.49
N ILE A 57 6.52 -2.73 12.95
CA ILE A 57 7.43 -1.98 12.08
C ILE A 57 8.82 -2.61 12.22
N TYR A 58 9.45 -2.93 11.10
CA TYR A 58 10.82 -3.42 11.06
C TYR A 58 11.84 -2.29 10.93
N LYS A 59 13.06 -2.55 11.43
CA LYS A 59 14.16 -1.58 11.43
C LYS A 59 14.63 -1.23 10.03
N ASN A 60 14.85 -2.23 9.17
CA ASN A 60 15.29 -2.13 7.78
C ASN A 60 14.95 -3.44 7.05
N SER A 61 15.15 -3.47 5.73
CA SER A 61 15.01 -4.68 4.92
C SER A 61 15.85 -5.81 5.49
N LEU A 62 15.18 -6.93 5.78
CA LEU A 62 15.86 -8.22 5.78
C LEU A 62 16.19 -8.54 4.31
N PRO A 63 17.26 -9.28 4.01
CA PRO A 63 17.32 -10.05 2.78
C PRO A 63 16.23 -11.13 2.85
N VAL A 64 14.97 -10.73 2.70
CA VAL A 64 13.86 -11.64 2.46
C VAL A 64 14.10 -12.12 1.03
N GLN A 65 14.18 -13.43 0.84
CA GLN A 65 14.12 -14.04 -0.49
C GLN A 65 13.05 -13.28 -1.27
N SER A 66 13.47 -12.55 -2.30
CA SER A 66 12.54 -11.84 -3.14
C SER A 66 11.60 -12.90 -3.68
N ASP A 67 10.36 -12.85 -3.21
CA ASP A 67 9.28 -13.55 -3.86
C ASP A 67 9.24 -12.92 -5.26
N ASN A 68 9.93 -13.55 -6.22
CA ASN A 68 10.08 -13.06 -7.60
C ASN A 68 8.74 -13.09 -8.36
N GLU A 69 7.64 -13.31 -7.65
CA GLU A 69 6.28 -13.26 -8.16
C GLU A 69 5.95 -11.81 -8.59
N PRO A 70 5.57 -11.58 -9.85
CA PRO A 70 5.09 -10.27 -10.28
C PRO A 70 3.83 -9.89 -9.51
N SER A 71 3.66 -8.59 -9.25
CA SER A 71 2.39 -8.09 -8.70
C SER A 71 1.24 -8.41 -9.64
N GLN A 72 0.11 -8.84 -9.08
CA GLN A 72 -1.09 -9.16 -9.86
C GLN A 72 -1.90 -7.91 -10.24
N PHE A 73 -1.71 -6.81 -9.52
CA PHE A 73 -2.32 -5.53 -9.82
C PHE A 73 -1.39 -4.38 -9.40
N SER A 74 -1.41 -3.28 -10.15
CA SER A 74 -0.70 -2.06 -9.79
C SER A 74 -1.55 -0.82 -10.10
N SER A 75 -1.38 0.22 -9.29
CA SER A 75 -2.06 1.51 -9.47
C SER A 75 -1.06 2.63 -9.24
N GLN A 76 -1.06 3.62 -10.14
CA GLN A 76 -0.20 4.78 -10.08
C GLN A 76 -1.02 6.06 -10.01
N PHE A 77 -0.64 6.97 -9.12
CA PHE A 77 -1.34 8.23 -8.92
C PHE A 77 -0.38 9.31 -8.40
N LYS A 78 -0.71 10.57 -8.67
CA LYS A 78 0.04 11.73 -8.18
C LYS A 78 -0.68 12.38 -7.01
N VAL A 79 0.06 12.79 -6.00
CA VAL A 79 -0.47 13.49 -4.81
C VAL A 79 0.43 14.63 -4.39
N PHE A 80 -0.16 15.58 -3.67
CA PHE A 80 0.59 16.59 -2.93
C PHE A 80 0.58 16.22 -1.45
N MET A 81 1.75 16.14 -0.84
CA MET A 81 1.91 15.68 0.53
C MET A 81 2.72 16.67 1.35
N MET A 82 2.23 16.96 2.55
CA MET A 82 2.92 17.86 3.47
C MET A 82 4.07 17.13 4.15
N ASP A 83 5.29 17.63 4.00
CA ASP A 83 6.40 17.23 4.88
C ASP A 83 6.23 17.95 6.21
N LYS A 84 5.90 17.20 7.26
CA LYS A 84 5.71 17.76 8.62
C LYS A 84 6.96 18.41 9.20
N ARG A 85 8.16 18.03 8.75
CA ARG A 85 9.43 18.58 9.24
C ARG A 85 9.72 19.94 8.60
N THR A 86 9.54 20.06 7.29
CA THR A 86 9.85 21.29 6.54
C THR A 86 8.65 22.22 6.37
N GLN A 87 7.42 21.72 6.62
CA GLN A 87 6.16 22.40 6.32
C GLN A 87 5.99 22.71 4.82
N GLU A 88 6.69 21.99 3.95
CA GLU A 88 6.59 22.14 2.51
C GLU A 88 5.65 21.10 1.90
N LEU A 89 4.94 21.53 0.86
CA LEU A 89 4.13 20.64 0.03
C LEU A 89 4.99 20.05 -1.08
N ASN A 90 5.13 18.73 -1.10
CA ASN A 90 5.86 18.00 -2.13
C ASN A 90 4.89 17.30 -3.06
N GLN A 91 5.15 17.38 -4.37
CA GLN A 91 4.44 16.57 -5.33
C GLN A 91 5.12 15.21 -5.40
N GLU A 92 4.33 14.14 -5.37
CA GLU A 92 4.81 12.77 -5.36
C GLU A 92 4.08 11.96 -6.42
N ASN A 93 4.82 11.11 -7.12
CA ASN A 93 4.28 10.00 -7.89
C ASN A 93 4.31 8.75 -7.03
N ARG A 94 3.16 8.10 -6.84
CA ARG A 94 3.03 6.92 -6.00
C ARG A 94 2.58 5.73 -6.83
N ILE A 95 3.18 4.58 -6.57
CA ILE A 95 2.79 3.30 -7.16
C ILE A 95 2.47 2.35 -6.02
N LEU A 96 1.26 1.79 -6.05
CA LEU A 96 0.84 0.68 -5.21
C LEU A 96 0.86 -0.60 -6.04
N ARG A 97 1.55 -1.63 -5.55
CA ARG A 97 1.56 -2.97 -6.16
C ARG A 97 0.97 -3.98 -5.19
N PHE A 98 0.14 -4.89 -5.70
CA PHE A 98 -0.66 -5.78 -4.88
C PHE A 98 -0.39 -7.24 -5.22
N TRP A 99 -0.34 -8.06 -4.18
CA TRP A 99 -0.32 -9.51 -4.26
C TRP A 99 -1.44 -10.07 -3.40
N PHE A 100 -2.05 -11.16 -3.85
CA PHE A 100 -3.26 -11.76 -3.30
C PHE A 100 -3.03 -13.24 -2.99
N TYR A 101 -3.84 -13.81 -2.11
CA TYR A 101 -3.82 -15.24 -1.85
C TYR A 101 -4.60 -16.00 -2.94
N SER A 102 -3.92 -16.49 -3.98
CA SER A 102 -4.44 -17.40 -5.04
C SER A 102 -5.92 -17.18 -5.38
N LEU A 103 -6.21 -16.06 -6.03
CA LEU A 103 -7.56 -15.66 -6.45
C LEU A 103 -7.66 -15.65 -7.97
N GLU A 104 -8.89 -15.74 -8.47
CA GLU A 104 -9.20 -15.40 -9.86
C GLU A 104 -8.94 -13.90 -10.12
N GLN A 105 -8.52 -13.58 -11.34
CA GLN A 105 -8.08 -12.21 -11.70
C GLN A 105 -9.16 -11.14 -11.45
N ASN A 106 -10.43 -11.45 -11.70
CA ASN A 106 -11.55 -10.54 -11.45
C ASN A 106 -11.70 -10.19 -9.97
N GLN A 107 -11.44 -11.15 -9.08
CA GLN A 107 -11.50 -10.93 -7.64
C GLN A 107 -10.31 -10.09 -7.15
N CYS A 108 -9.11 -10.30 -7.70
CA CYS A 108 -7.95 -9.44 -7.43
C CYS A 108 -8.24 -7.98 -7.80
N LEU A 109 -8.80 -7.76 -8.99
CA LEU A 109 -9.17 -6.41 -9.47
C LEU A 109 -10.21 -5.76 -8.57
N TYR A 110 -11.29 -6.49 -8.23
CA TYR A 110 -12.33 -6.00 -7.33
C TYR A 110 -11.76 -5.58 -5.96
N ASP A 111 -10.95 -6.44 -5.34
CA ASP A 111 -10.38 -6.17 -4.02
C ASP A 111 -9.40 -4.99 -4.02
N ALA A 112 -8.58 -4.87 -5.07
CA ALA A 112 -7.69 -3.71 -5.24
C ALA A 112 -8.51 -2.42 -5.35
N ASN A 113 -9.54 -2.42 -6.19
CA ASN A 113 -10.38 -1.24 -6.41
C ASN A 113 -11.16 -0.84 -5.16
N GLU A 114 -11.69 -1.79 -4.39
CA GLU A 114 -12.36 -1.50 -3.12
C GLU A 114 -11.38 -0.90 -2.08
N LEU A 115 -10.15 -1.42 -2.02
CA LEU A 115 -9.13 -0.84 -1.16
C LEU A 115 -8.77 0.58 -1.61
N LEU A 116 -8.58 0.82 -2.91
CA LEU A 116 -8.27 2.14 -3.45
C LEU A 116 -9.40 3.14 -3.20
N ARG A 117 -10.67 2.73 -3.37
CA ARG A 117 -11.84 3.54 -3.01
C ARG A 117 -11.83 3.92 -1.53
N ALA A 118 -11.51 2.98 -0.65
CA ALA A 118 -11.40 3.24 0.78
C ALA A 118 -10.17 4.09 1.16
N LEU A 119 -9.09 4.02 0.39
CA LEU A 119 -7.88 4.84 0.55
C LEU A 119 -8.12 6.29 0.12
N PHE A 120 -8.81 6.50 -1.00
CA PHE A 120 -9.05 7.82 -1.60
C PHE A 120 -10.31 8.52 -1.07
N LYS A 121 -11.02 7.94 -0.10
CA LYS A 121 -12.19 8.57 0.52
C LYS A 121 -11.78 9.92 1.12
N SER A 122 -12.34 11.01 0.58
CA SER A 122 -11.89 12.39 0.82
C SER A 122 -11.77 12.76 2.29
N ASP A 123 -12.77 12.41 3.09
CA ASP A 123 -12.86 12.81 4.50
C ASP A 123 -11.87 12.04 5.39
N GLU A 124 -11.32 10.96 4.87
CA GLU A 124 -10.36 10.09 5.54
C GLU A 124 -8.99 10.11 4.85
N PHE A 125 -8.81 10.96 3.82
CA PHE A 125 -7.58 10.95 3.04
C PHE A 125 -6.39 11.45 3.88
N PRO A 126 -5.28 10.68 3.94
CA PRO A 126 -4.13 11.04 4.76
C PRO A 126 -3.39 12.29 4.27
N ARG A 127 -3.11 13.22 5.18
CA ARG A 127 -2.45 14.51 4.86
C ARG A 127 -0.93 14.49 4.90
N ASP A 128 -0.36 13.43 5.46
CA ASP A 128 1.08 13.27 5.65
C ASP A 128 1.51 11.81 5.43
N TYR A 129 2.82 11.61 5.26
CA TYR A 129 3.41 10.31 4.96
C TYR A 129 3.08 9.23 6.01
N PHE A 130 3.18 9.57 7.30
CA PHE A 130 2.93 8.61 8.38
C PHE A 130 1.47 8.19 8.40
N SER A 131 0.55 9.16 8.34
CA SER A 131 -0.89 8.89 8.29
C SER A 131 -1.25 8.06 7.06
N PHE A 132 -0.54 8.24 5.94
CA PHE A 132 -0.78 7.48 4.71
C PHE A 132 -0.40 6.01 4.85
N ILE A 133 0.81 5.73 5.33
CA ILE A 133 1.25 4.35 5.56
C ILE A 133 0.37 3.68 6.61
N LYS A 134 0.06 4.38 7.71
CA LYS A 134 -0.82 3.86 8.75
C LYS A 134 -2.19 3.48 8.17
N ARG A 135 -2.79 4.32 7.33
CA ARG A 135 -4.05 4.01 6.66
C ARG A 135 -3.93 2.78 5.76
N LEU A 136 -2.84 2.63 5.00
CA LEU A 136 -2.62 1.41 4.21
C LEU A 136 -2.49 0.16 5.07
N MET A 137 -1.84 0.23 6.24
CA MET A 137 -1.77 -0.89 7.18
C MET A 137 -3.17 -1.26 7.72
N GLU A 138 -3.97 -0.26 8.07
CA GLU A 138 -5.37 -0.45 8.50
C GLU A 138 -6.24 -1.06 7.40
N LEU A 139 -6.10 -0.60 6.16
CA LEU A 139 -6.80 -1.18 5.03
C LEU A 139 -6.33 -2.60 4.77
N LEU A 140 -5.02 -2.86 4.72
CA LEU A 140 -4.51 -4.22 4.52
C LEU A 140 -5.08 -5.15 5.59
N ARG A 141 -5.17 -4.74 6.86
CA ARG A 141 -5.82 -5.50 7.93
C ARG A 141 -7.27 -5.89 7.61
N MET A 142 -8.06 -4.97 7.04
CA MET A 142 -9.47 -5.18 6.69
C MET A 142 -9.63 -6.06 5.44
N PHE A 143 -8.79 -5.88 4.42
CA PHE A 143 -8.85 -6.60 3.15
C PHE A 143 -8.01 -7.89 3.23
N THR A 144 -8.54 -8.94 3.88
CA THR A 144 -7.81 -10.18 4.20
C THR A 144 -7.37 -11.02 2.99
N ARG A 145 -7.96 -10.77 1.83
CA ARG A 145 -7.59 -11.42 0.57
C ARG A 145 -6.29 -10.87 -0.04
N ILE A 146 -5.89 -9.66 0.37
CA ILE A 146 -4.63 -9.03 -0.04
C ILE A 146 -3.53 -9.55 0.89
N ARG A 147 -2.49 -10.14 0.29
CA ARG A 147 -1.34 -10.74 0.96
C ARG A 147 -0.31 -9.69 1.34
N LYS A 148 0.05 -8.84 0.39
CA LYS A 148 1.03 -7.76 0.56
C LYS A 148 0.78 -6.60 -0.41
N ILE A 149 1.18 -5.42 0.02
CA ILE A 149 1.13 -4.16 -0.72
C ILE A 149 2.53 -3.57 -0.69
N GLU A 150 3.12 -3.33 -1.84
CA GLU A 150 4.30 -2.48 -1.96
C GLU A 150 3.86 -1.07 -2.31
N LEU A 151 4.43 -0.10 -1.61
CA LEU A 151 4.25 1.32 -1.87
C LEU A 151 5.59 1.91 -2.27
N GLU A 152 5.65 2.37 -3.50
CA GLU A 152 6.73 3.18 -4.03
C GLU A 152 6.30 4.64 -4.07
N ILE A 153 7.13 5.52 -3.53
CA ILE A 153 6.92 6.96 -3.48
C ILE A 153 8.13 7.63 -4.11
N GLN A 154 7.88 8.34 -5.21
CA GLN A 154 8.87 9.14 -5.90
C GLN A 154 8.54 10.62 -5.75
N THR A 155 9.41 11.37 -5.09
CA THR A 155 9.29 12.83 -5.01
C THR A 155 9.58 13.42 -6.39
N LEU A 156 8.68 14.26 -6.88
CA LEU A 156 8.85 14.97 -8.14
C LEU A 156 9.55 16.31 -7.89
N ASP A 157 10.43 16.70 -8.81
CA ASP A 157 11.16 17.95 -8.71
C ASP A 157 10.20 19.15 -8.85
N LYS A 158 10.35 20.15 -7.97
CA LYS A 158 9.50 21.35 -7.95
C LYS A 158 9.65 22.19 -9.23
N ASN A 159 10.73 21.98 -9.98
CA ASN A 159 11.00 22.68 -11.24
C ASN A 159 10.35 22.01 -12.48
N ALA A 160 9.74 20.83 -12.33
CA ALA A 160 9.06 20.12 -13.41
C ALA A 160 7.54 20.42 -13.48
N LEU A 161 7.10 21.53 -12.85
CA LEU A 161 5.69 21.92 -12.80
C LEU A 161 5.17 22.29 -14.19
N ASP A 162 4.30 21.44 -14.72
CA ASP A 162 3.32 21.84 -15.73
C ASP A 162 2.24 22.66 -15.03
N VAL A 163 2.31 23.98 -15.19
CA VAL A 163 1.48 24.98 -14.51
C VAL A 163 0.16 25.11 -15.24
N ASP A 164 -0.74 24.11 -15.18
CA ASP A 164 -2.10 24.38 -15.67
C ASP A 164 -3.28 23.54 -15.14
N HIS A 165 -3.14 22.70 -14.12
CA HIS A 165 -4.30 21.93 -13.62
C HIS A 165 -4.62 22.19 -12.14
N PRO A 166 -5.74 22.86 -11.81
CA PRO A 166 -6.16 23.07 -10.44
C PRO A 166 -6.48 21.75 -9.73
N ILE A 167 -5.53 21.35 -8.88
CA ILE A 167 -5.49 20.64 -7.57
C ILE A 167 -6.69 19.77 -7.11
N LYS A 168 -7.93 19.98 -7.55
CA LYS A 168 -9.11 19.13 -7.20
C LYS A 168 -9.42 18.02 -8.21
N GLN A 169 -8.90 18.08 -9.43
CA GLN A 169 -9.39 17.22 -10.52
C GLN A 169 -8.69 15.86 -10.68
N TYR A 170 -7.49 15.63 -10.17
CA TYR A 170 -6.78 14.38 -10.49
C TYR A 170 -7.34 13.13 -9.80
N VAL A 171 -7.87 13.26 -8.58
CA VAL A 171 -8.57 12.14 -7.90
C VAL A 171 -9.88 11.81 -8.63
N SER A 172 -10.56 12.82 -9.19
CA SER A 172 -11.77 12.60 -9.99
C SER A 172 -11.47 12.07 -11.40
N ARG A 173 -10.37 12.47 -12.03
CA ARG A 173 -10.09 12.14 -13.45
C ARG A 173 -9.48 10.76 -13.66
N LEU A 174 -8.71 10.23 -12.70
CA LEU A 174 -8.23 8.83 -12.75
C LEU A 174 -9.35 7.81 -12.44
N MET A 175 -10.43 8.23 -11.77
CA MET A 175 -11.61 7.40 -11.50
C MET A 175 -12.62 7.39 -12.68
N LEU A 176 -12.32 8.07 -13.79
CA LEU A 176 -13.21 8.19 -14.96
C LEU A 176 -12.77 7.36 -16.17
N TYR A 177 -11.70 6.57 -16.09
CA TYR A 177 -11.21 5.76 -17.22
C TYR A 177 -11.50 4.25 -17.09
N ASP A 178 -12.61 3.86 -16.44
CA ASP A 178 -13.05 2.45 -16.39
C ASP A 178 -14.57 2.30 -16.67
N ASN A 179 -15.15 3.11 -17.56
CA ASN A 179 -16.56 2.96 -17.96
C ASN A 179 -16.84 2.88 -19.47
N ASP A 180 -15.83 2.77 -20.33
CA ASP A 180 -16.05 2.64 -21.79
C ASP A 180 -15.87 1.21 -22.34
N TYR A 181 -15.97 0.18 -21.47
CA TYR A 181 -16.11 -1.21 -21.92
C TYR A 181 -17.50 -1.76 -21.61
N LEU A 182 -18.57 -1.06 -22.01
CA LEU A 182 -19.90 -1.64 -22.23
C LEU A 182 -20.74 -0.64 -23.06
N SER A 183 -20.48 -0.58 -24.36
CA SER A 183 -21.47 -0.10 -25.33
C SER A 183 -21.26 -0.78 -26.68
N GLU A 184 -22.28 -1.61 -26.98
CA GLU A 184 -22.58 -2.37 -28.21
C GLU A 184 -21.87 -3.71 -28.42
#